data_AF-A0A3A4P653-F1
#
_entry.id   AF-A0A3A4P653-F1
#
_cell.length_a   1.000
_cell.length_b   1.000
_cell.length_c   1.000
_cell.angle_alpha   90.00
_cell.angle_beta   90.00
_cell.angle_gamma   90.00
#
_symmetry.space_group_name_H-M   'P 1'
#
loop_
_entity.id
_entity.type
_entity.pdbx_description
1 polymer ?
#
loop_
_entity_poly.entity_id
_entity_poly.type
_entity_poly.pdbx_seq_one_letter_code
_entity_poly.pdbx_strand_id
1 'polypeptide(L)'
;MNSDRPHVLVWSEWTEPPSVYPIGIHGEIARFLEHGGFHASTSYPDDQEQGLAEERLLACDVLIWFGHSLHETITDEHAERVVRHVRERGMGFIPLHSSHLCKPFRMLMDTSCTFPTWREDAGSERIAISSPDHPIARGVNDFTLPQTEMYSEPFDVPPPETVVLHSTWESGESFRSGCCWTRGKGRIFYFRPGHETYPIFFDDTVRKILLNSIVWASRRED
;
A
#
# COMPACT_ATOMS: atom_id res chain seq x y z
N MET A 1 1.88 -27.00 8.36
CA MET A 1 1.70 -25.70 7.70
C MET A 1 1.19 -24.76 8.76
N ASN A 2 1.89 -23.66 9.05
CA ASN A 2 1.61 -22.82 10.21
C ASN A 2 0.28 -22.09 9.98
N SER A 3 -0.76 -22.43 10.75
CA SER A 3 -2.11 -21.82 10.70
C SER A 3 -2.15 -20.40 11.29
N ASP A 4 -1.02 -19.68 11.26
CA ASP A 4 -0.74 -18.53 12.12
C ASP A 4 -0.24 -17.31 11.30
N ARG A 5 -0.35 -17.39 9.97
CA ARG A 5 0.00 -16.28 9.07
C ARG A 5 -1.25 -15.45 8.76
N PRO A 6 -1.14 -14.11 8.71
CA PRO A 6 -2.28 -13.25 8.48
C PRO A 6 -2.92 -13.52 7.11
N HIS A 7 -4.25 -13.47 7.06
CA HIS A 7 -5.00 -13.45 5.81
C HIS A 7 -4.94 -12.05 5.20
N VAL A 8 -4.39 -11.96 4.00
CA VAL A 8 -4.24 -10.73 3.24
C VAL A 8 -5.30 -10.64 2.16
N LEU A 9 -6.07 -9.55 2.16
CA LEU A 9 -6.91 -9.18 1.02
C LEU A 9 -6.14 -8.16 0.17
N VAL A 10 -5.97 -8.46 -1.11
CA VAL A 10 -5.33 -7.56 -2.06
C VAL A 10 -6.40 -6.99 -2.98
N TRP A 11 -6.79 -5.75 -2.69
CA TRP A 11 -7.77 -5.01 -3.48
C TRP A 11 -7.05 -4.17 -4.52
N SER A 12 -7.47 -4.25 -5.78
CA SER A 12 -6.94 -3.41 -6.85
C SER A 12 -8.05 -2.93 -7.77
N GLU A 13 -7.91 -1.69 -8.22
CA GLU A 13 -8.77 -1.11 -9.26
C GLU A 13 -8.72 -1.86 -10.59
N TRP A 14 -7.63 -2.59 -10.86
CA TRP A 14 -7.39 -3.39 -12.06
C TRP A 14 -7.43 -2.61 -13.38
N THR A 15 -6.85 -1.41 -13.37
CA THR A 15 -6.75 -0.50 -14.54
C THR A 15 -5.38 -0.53 -15.20
N GLU A 16 -4.40 -1.21 -14.60
CA GLU A 16 -3.04 -1.36 -15.10
C GLU A 16 -2.96 -2.04 -16.48
N PRO A 17 -1.94 -1.71 -17.31
CA PRO A 17 -1.77 -2.35 -18.60
C PRO A 17 -1.48 -3.85 -18.47
N PRO A 18 -2.22 -4.74 -19.17
CA PRO A 18 -1.97 -6.18 -19.13
C PRO A 18 -0.63 -6.58 -19.74
N SER A 19 0.00 -5.70 -20.52
CA SER A 19 1.37 -5.89 -21.03
C SER A 19 2.44 -5.83 -19.92
N VAL A 20 2.14 -5.19 -18.80
CA VAL A 20 3.00 -5.12 -17.60
C VAL A 20 2.51 -6.10 -16.54
N TYR A 21 1.20 -6.11 -16.28
CA TYR A 21 0.56 -6.95 -15.27
C TYR A 21 -0.54 -7.84 -15.90
N PRO A 22 -0.18 -8.99 -16.49
CA PRO A 22 -1.13 -9.86 -17.21
C PRO A 22 -2.27 -10.42 -16.35
N ILE A 23 -2.05 -10.52 -15.05
CA ILE A 23 -3.03 -10.99 -14.04
C ILE A 23 -3.44 -9.86 -13.08
N GLY A 24 -3.16 -8.61 -13.45
CA GLY A 24 -3.31 -7.43 -12.62
C GLY A 24 -2.29 -7.32 -11.47
N ILE A 25 -2.17 -6.13 -10.90
CA ILE A 25 -1.33 -5.80 -9.74
C ILE A 25 -1.77 -6.64 -8.54
N HIS A 26 -3.08 -6.77 -8.31
CA HIS A 26 -3.60 -7.61 -7.22
C HIS A 26 -3.21 -9.08 -7.39
N GLY A 27 -3.30 -9.62 -8.61
CA GLY A 27 -2.89 -10.99 -8.90
C GLY A 27 -1.40 -11.21 -8.74
N GLU A 28 -0.57 -10.27 -9.23
CA GLU A 28 0.89 -10.34 -9.06
C GLU A 28 1.30 -10.26 -7.59
N ILE A 29 0.67 -9.37 -6.82
CA ILE A 29 0.90 -9.27 -5.37
C ILE A 29 0.48 -10.55 -4.67
N ALA A 30 -0.77 -11.01 -4.86
CA ALA A 30 -1.26 -12.23 -4.25
C ALA A 30 -0.34 -13.43 -4.56
N ARG A 31 0.11 -13.56 -5.81
CA ARG A 31 1.04 -14.61 -6.23
C ARG A 31 2.32 -14.60 -5.40
N PHE A 32 3.04 -13.48 -5.27
CA PHE A 32 4.29 -13.51 -4.50
C PHE A 32 4.04 -13.64 -2.98
N LEU A 33 2.89 -13.19 -2.47
CA LEU A 33 2.51 -13.40 -1.07
C LEU A 33 2.31 -14.88 -0.75
N GLU A 34 1.65 -15.63 -1.63
CA GLU A 34 1.48 -17.08 -1.51
C GLU A 34 2.83 -17.81 -1.54
N HIS A 35 3.74 -17.42 -2.45
CA HIS A 35 5.12 -17.95 -2.47
C HIS A 35 5.88 -17.60 -1.17
N GLY A 36 5.58 -16.44 -0.59
CA GLY A 36 6.07 -16.02 0.70
C GLY A 36 5.49 -16.81 1.87
N GLY A 37 4.42 -17.60 1.67
CA GLY A 37 3.74 -18.41 2.66
C GLY A 37 2.56 -17.72 3.37
N PHE A 38 2.04 -16.63 2.82
CA PHE A 38 0.83 -15.95 3.31
C PHE A 38 -0.43 -16.53 2.68
N HIS A 39 -1.56 -16.39 3.36
CA HIS A 39 -2.88 -16.61 2.77
C HIS A 39 -3.30 -15.32 2.07
N ALA A 40 -3.36 -15.31 0.74
CA ALA A 40 -3.78 -14.14 -0.01
C ALA A 40 -5.06 -14.42 -0.79
N SER A 41 -5.94 -13.43 -0.85
CA SER A 41 -7.09 -13.41 -1.74
C SER A 41 -7.16 -12.06 -2.43
N THR A 42 -7.78 -11.99 -3.60
CA THR A 42 -7.92 -10.75 -4.36
C THR A 42 -9.37 -10.27 -4.40
N SER A 43 -9.55 -8.98 -4.66
CA SER A 43 -10.82 -8.42 -5.13
C SER A 43 -10.61 -7.11 -5.91
N TYR A 44 -11.66 -6.69 -6.60
CA TYR A 44 -11.68 -5.51 -7.47
C TYR A 44 -13.09 -4.89 -7.55
N PRO A 45 -13.28 -3.69 -8.13
CA PRO A 45 -14.55 -2.95 -8.07
C PRO A 45 -15.79 -3.66 -8.62
N ASP A 46 -15.64 -4.58 -9.58
CA ASP A 46 -16.76 -5.30 -10.20
C ASP A 46 -17.23 -6.53 -9.39
N ASP A 47 -16.51 -6.90 -8.33
CA ASP A 47 -16.97 -7.92 -7.39
C ASP A 47 -18.20 -7.46 -6.60
N GLN A 48 -18.95 -8.40 -6.01
CA GLN A 48 -20.05 -8.08 -5.10
C GLN A 48 -19.58 -7.10 -4.01
N GLU A 49 -20.37 -6.04 -3.78
CA GLU A 49 -20.05 -4.97 -2.83
C GLU A 49 -18.65 -4.36 -3.07
N GLN A 50 -18.28 -4.22 -4.35
CA GLN A 50 -16.99 -3.71 -4.81
C GLN A 50 -15.78 -4.47 -4.25
N GLY A 51 -15.98 -5.75 -3.91
CA GLY A 51 -14.94 -6.58 -3.33
C GLY A 51 -14.72 -6.37 -1.83
N LEU A 52 -15.61 -5.60 -1.17
CA LEU A 52 -15.48 -5.10 0.20
C LEU A 52 -16.66 -5.56 1.08
N ALA A 53 -17.28 -6.69 0.75
CA ALA A 53 -18.31 -7.32 1.58
C ALA A 53 -17.83 -7.52 3.03
N GLU A 54 -18.75 -7.38 4.00
CA GLU A 54 -18.44 -7.47 5.43
C GLU A 54 -17.73 -8.79 5.78
N GLU A 55 -18.17 -9.92 5.22
CA GLU A 55 -17.59 -11.24 5.46
C GLU A 55 -16.13 -11.33 5.02
N ARG A 56 -15.78 -10.69 3.90
CA ARG A 56 -14.40 -10.63 3.40
C ARG A 56 -13.53 -9.79 4.34
N LEU A 57 -14.01 -8.63 4.77
CA LEU A 57 -13.28 -7.76 5.69
C LEU A 57 -13.19 -8.33 7.11
N LEU A 58 -14.13 -9.19 7.53
CA LEU A 58 -14.06 -9.91 8.80
C LEU A 58 -12.99 -11.00 8.81
N ALA A 59 -12.74 -11.64 7.68
CA ALA A 59 -11.68 -12.63 7.50
C ALA A 59 -10.30 -12.02 7.24
N CYS A 60 -10.26 -10.74 6.84
CA CYS A 60 -9.04 -10.03 6.45
C CYS A 60 -8.27 -9.49 7.67
N ASP A 61 -7.03 -9.93 7.85
CA ASP A 61 -6.12 -9.35 8.84
C ASP A 61 -5.41 -8.09 8.31
N VAL A 62 -5.04 -8.09 7.02
CA VAL A 62 -4.37 -6.96 6.36
C VAL A 62 -4.96 -6.73 4.98
N LEU A 63 -5.44 -5.51 4.74
CA LEU A 63 -5.92 -5.05 3.44
C LEU A 63 -4.81 -4.28 2.71
N ILE A 64 -4.37 -4.78 1.58
CA ILE A 64 -3.55 -4.05 0.61
C ILE A 64 -4.49 -3.39 -0.40
N TRP A 65 -4.22 -2.14 -0.74
CA TRP A 65 -5.05 -1.35 -1.65
C TRP A 65 -4.20 -0.70 -2.73
N PHE A 66 -4.55 -0.97 -3.98
CA PHE A 66 -4.09 -0.21 -5.14
C PHE A 66 -5.28 0.42 -5.87
N GLY A 67 -5.25 1.72 -6.13
CA GLY A 67 -6.19 2.39 -7.04
C GLY A 67 -5.59 3.67 -7.60
N HIS A 68 -6.14 4.17 -8.69
CA HIS A 68 -5.59 5.33 -9.39
C HIS A 68 -6.67 6.24 -9.97
N SER A 69 -7.46 5.76 -10.94
CA SER A 69 -8.36 6.60 -11.74
C SER A 69 -9.83 6.53 -11.29
N LEU A 70 -10.20 5.50 -10.52
CA LEU A 70 -11.58 5.17 -10.15
C LEU A 70 -11.84 5.33 -8.65
N HIS A 71 -11.02 6.10 -7.92
CA HIS A 71 -11.19 6.35 -6.49
C HIS A 71 -12.60 6.77 -6.10
N GLU A 72 -13.24 7.61 -6.91
CA GLU A 72 -14.58 8.15 -6.63
C GLU A 72 -15.71 7.16 -6.94
N THR A 73 -15.43 6.07 -7.66
CA THR A 73 -16.42 5.01 -7.95
C THR A 73 -16.71 4.14 -6.74
N ILE A 74 -15.80 4.09 -5.76
CA ILE A 74 -16.00 3.36 -4.51
C ILE A 74 -17.04 4.10 -3.68
N THR A 75 -18.09 3.41 -3.25
CA THR A 75 -19.15 4.04 -2.46
C THR A 75 -18.63 4.48 -1.11
N ASP A 76 -19.21 5.56 -0.56
CA ASP A 76 -18.83 6.03 0.77
C ASP A 76 -19.13 4.97 1.83
N GLU A 77 -20.23 4.21 1.68
CA GLU A 77 -20.56 3.08 2.55
C GLU A 77 -19.44 2.03 2.60
N HIS A 78 -18.89 1.61 1.46
CA HIS A 78 -17.81 0.62 1.43
C HIS A 78 -16.49 1.20 1.96
N ALA A 79 -16.21 2.48 1.69
CA ALA A 79 -15.04 3.15 2.24
C ALA A 79 -15.12 3.26 3.77
N GLU A 80 -16.26 3.68 4.31
CA GLU A 80 -16.54 3.74 5.75
C GLU A 80 -16.42 2.37 6.41
N ARG A 81 -16.88 1.32 5.73
CA ARG A 81 -16.71 -0.07 6.20
C ARG A 81 -15.24 -0.43 6.36
N VAL A 82 -14.38 -0.13 5.38
CA VAL A 82 -12.93 -0.33 5.51
C VAL A 82 -12.37 0.45 6.71
N VAL A 83 -12.71 1.73 6.84
CA VAL A 83 -12.26 2.59 7.94
C VAL A 83 -12.68 2.02 9.30
N ARG A 84 -13.91 1.52 9.43
CA ARG A 84 -14.43 0.86 10.64
C ARG A 84 -13.61 -0.38 11.00
N HIS A 85 -13.31 -1.24 10.03
CA HIS A 85 -12.48 -2.43 10.28
C HIS A 85 -11.05 -2.06 10.72
N VAL A 86 -10.45 -1.02 10.12
CA VAL A 86 -9.14 -0.53 10.55
C VAL A 86 -9.23 -0.02 12.00
N ARG A 87 -10.15 0.89 12.31
CA ARG A 87 -10.23 1.55 13.62
C ARG A 87 -10.65 0.62 14.75
N GLU A 88 -11.69 -0.20 14.55
CA GLU A 88 -12.35 -0.93 15.64
C GLU A 88 -11.84 -2.36 15.80
N ARG A 89 -11.47 -3.00 14.69
CA ARG A 89 -11.04 -4.41 14.65
C ARG A 89 -9.53 -4.58 14.58
N GLY A 90 -8.82 -3.51 14.25
CA GLY A 90 -7.38 -3.54 14.09
C GLY A 90 -6.93 -4.25 12.82
N MET A 91 -7.74 -4.19 11.76
CA MET A 91 -7.31 -4.62 10.43
C MET A 91 -6.16 -3.72 9.97
N GLY A 92 -5.04 -4.32 9.55
CA GLY A 92 -3.93 -3.58 8.95
C GLY A 92 -4.32 -3.02 7.59
N PHE A 93 -3.78 -1.85 7.22
CA PHE A 93 -4.08 -1.21 5.94
C PHE A 93 -2.81 -0.73 5.23
N ILE A 94 -2.63 -1.13 3.98
CA ILE A 94 -1.44 -0.83 3.18
C ILE A 94 -1.87 -0.20 1.85
N PRO A 95 -2.08 1.13 1.81
CA PRO A 95 -2.32 1.85 0.57
C PRO A 95 -1.02 2.00 -0.23
N LEU A 96 -1.09 1.66 -1.51
CA LEU A 96 0.04 1.67 -2.44
C LEU A 96 -0.06 2.84 -3.41
N HIS A 97 1.05 3.56 -3.57
CA HIS A 97 1.24 4.52 -4.68
C HIS A 97 0.11 5.56 -4.78
N SER A 98 -0.58 5.63 -5.91
CA SER A 98 -1.72 6.52 -6.22
C SER A 98 -2.89 6.37 -5.24
N SER A 99 -2.92 5.29 -4.45
CA SER A 99 -3.88 5.10 -3.36
C SER A 99 -3.79 6.14 -2.25
N HIS A 100 -2.83 7.07 -2.28
CA HIS A 100 -2.89 8.27 -1.44
C HIS A 100 -4.20 9.06 -1.62
N LEU A 101 -4.92 8.93 -2.75
CA LEU A 101 -6.24 9.55 -2.95
C LEU A 101 -7.43 8.61 -2.69
N CYS A 102 -7.22 7.34 -2.35
CA CYS A 102 -8.35 6.44 -2.12
C CYS A 102 -9.17 6.89 -0.91
N LYS A 103 -10.51 6.75 -1.00
CA LYS A 103 -11.43 7.22 0.05
C LYS A 103 -11.07 6.71 1.45
N PRO A 104 -10.79 5.41 1.68
CA PRO A 104 -10.40 4.93 3.01
C PRO A 104 -9.15 5.62 3.56
N PHE A 105 -8.12 5.83 2.74
CA PHE A 105 -6.89 6.48 3.20
C PHE A 105 -7.14 7.95 3.57
N ARG A 106 -7.84 8.71 2.72
CA ARG A 106 -8.21 10.10 3.01
C ARG A 106 -9.02 10.22 4.31
N MET A 107 -9.99 9.33 4.54
CA MET A 107 -10.78 9.30 5.78
C MET A 107 -9.97 8.92 7.02
N LEU A 108 -8.94 8.08 6.87
CA LEU A 108 -8.03 7.70 7.96
C LEU A 108 -7.02 8.80 8.27
N MET A 109 -6.57 9.54 7.25
CA MET A 109 -5.61 10.64 7.40
C MET A 109 -6.27 11.95 7.84
N ASP A 110 -7.54 12.18 7.49
CA ASP A 110 -8.26 13.43 7.79
C ASP A 110 -7.56 14.68 7.21
N THR A 111 -6.97 14.51 6.02
CA THR A 111 -6.28 15.55 5.23
C THR A 111 -6.56 15.37 3.75
N SER A 112 -6.06 16.25 2.88
CA SER A 112 -6.26 16.08 1.43
C SER A 112 -5.49 14.88 0.88
N CYS A 113 -4.39 14.47 1.52
CA CYS A 113 -3.45 13.46 1.03
C CYS A 113 -2.91 13.82 -0.35
N THR A 114 -2.77 15.11 -0.65
CA THR A 114 -2.23 15.60 -1.93
C THR A 114 -0.80 16.08 -1.76
N PHE A 115 -0.13 16.29 -2.89
CA PHE A 115 1.19 16.91 -2.99
C PHE A 115 1.22 17.82 -4.23
N PRO A 116 2.12 18.81 -4.29
CA PRO A 116 2.04 19.85 -5.31
C PRO A 116 2.43 19.39 -6.71
N THR A 117 3.36 18.43 -6.83
CA THR A 117 3.85 17.99 -8.14
C THR A 117 4.08 16.48 -8.20
N TRP A 118 3.83 15.95 -9.39
CA TRP A 118 4.22 14.62 -9.82
C TRP A 118 4.83 14.70 -11.21
N ARG A 119 5.58 13.69 -11.61
CA ARG A 119 6.16 13.60 -12.95
C ARG A 119 6.32 12.15 -13.38
N GLU A 120 5.80 11.83 -14.56
CA GLU A 120 5.93 10.53 -15.21
C GLU A 120 6.95 10.61 -16.34
N ASP A 121 8.23 10.68 -15.99
CA ASP A 121 9.36 10.79 -16.94
C ASP A 121 10.25 9.55 -16.97
N ALA A 122 9.78 8.44 -16.37
CA ALA A 122 10.55 7.22 -16.15
C ALA A 122 11.88 7.46 -15.39
N GLY A 123 11.90 8.45 -14.50
CA GLY A 123 13.06 8.78 -13.68
C GLY A 123 13.42 7.69 -12.68
N SER A 124 14.70 7.67 -12.30
CA SER A 124 15.25 6.78 -11.28
C SER A 124 14.90 7.30 -9.88
N GLU A 125 14.28 6.47 -9.05
CA GLU A 125 13.96 6.77 -7.65
C GLU A 125 14.99 6.08 -6.74
N ARG A 126 15.80 6.86 -6.03
CA ARG A 126 16.65 6.34 -4.95
C ARG A 126 15.86 6.34 -3.64
N ILE A 127 15.77 5.19 -2.99
CA ILE A 127 15.02 5.00 -1.75
C ILE A 127 16.01 4.67 -0.62
N ALA A 128 16.08 5.57 0.36
CA ALA A 128 16.88 5.40 1.56
C ALA A 128 16.05 4.80 2.70
N ILE A 129 16.67 3.93 3.50
CA ILE A 129 16.06 3.37 4.70
C ILE A 129 16.27 4.33 5.87
N SER A 130 15.26 5.15 6.18
CA SER A 130 15.34 6.17 7.24
C SER A 130 15.19 5.60 8.65
N SER A 131 14.54 4.44 8.80
CA SER A 131 14.37 3.75 10.08
C SER A 131 14.83 2.28 10.00
N PRO A 132 16.15 2.01 10.01
CA PRO A 132 16.69 0.67 9.76
C PRO A 132 16.30 -0.38 10.79
N ASP A 133 16.03 0.02 12.03
CA ASP A 133 15.58 -0.88 13.10
C ASP A 133 14.07 -1.21 13.02
N HIS A 134 13.32 -0.54 12.14
CA HIS A 134 11.89 -0.78 12.00
C HIS A 134 11.64 -2.16 11.38
N PRO A 135 10.64 -2.95 11.85
CA PRO A 135 10.38 -4.29 11.33
C PRO A 135 10.18 -4.36 9.80
N ILE A 136 9.64 -3.29 9.19
CA ILE A 136 9.46 -3.16 7.75
C ILE A 136 10.80 -3.16 6.99
N ALA A 137 11.83 -2.54 7.56
CA ALA A 137 13.16 -2.42 6.96
C ALA A 137 14.03 -3.67 7.13
N ARG A 138 13.55 -4.71 7.84
CA ARG A 138 14.36 -5.88 8.17
C ARG A 138 14.85 -6.61 6.91
N GLY A 139 16.18 -6.63 6.75
CA GLY A 139 16.85 -7.27 5.62
C GLY A 139 16.74 -6.50 4.31
N VAL A 140 16.47 -5.19 4.39
CA VAL A 140 16.39 -4.26 3.26
C VAL A 140 17.45 -3.19 3.46
N ASN A 141 18.23 -2.92 2.42
CA ASN A 141 19.17 -1.80 2.38
C ASN A 141 18.62 -0.71 1.46
N ASP A 142 19.29 0.44 1.41
CA ASP A 142 19.04 1.45 0.39
C ASP A 142 19.04 0.81 -1.01
N PHE A 143 18.11 1.23 -1.85
CA PHE A 143 17.91 0.65 -3.18
C PHE A 143 17.45 1.71 -4.17
N THR A 144 17.42 1.33 -5.44
CA THR A 144 17.03 2.22 -6.54
C THR A 144 16.04 1.49 -7.44
N LEU A 145 14.92 2.14 -7.72
CA LEU A 145 14.00 1.73 -8.77
C LEU A 145 14.40 2.50 -10.04
N PRO A 146 14.76 1.80 -11.14
CA PRO A 146 15.36 2.45 -12.30
C PRO A 146 14.37 3.35 -13.05
N GLN A 147 13.07 3.03 -13.00
CA GLN A 147 12.02 3.76 -13.68
C GLN A 147 10.75 3.77 -12.82
N THR A 148 10.25 4.96 -12.53
CA THR A 148 8.97 5.18 -11.84
C THR A 148 8.49 6.61 -12.01
N GLU A 149 7.22 6.86 -11.68
CA GLU A 149 6.70 8.20 -11.41
C GLU A 149 7.31 8.81 -10.14
N MET A 150 7.58 10.12 -10.18
CA MET A 150 8.03 10.97 -9.09
C MET A 150 6.86 11.65 -8.38
N TYR A 151 6.87 11.68 -7.04
CA TYR A 151 6.02 12.55 -6.20
C TYR A 151 6.91 13.48 -5.36
N SER A 152 6.43 14.68 -5.02
CA SER A 152 7.21 15.67 -4.26
C SER A 152 6.55 16.08 -2.92
N GLU A 153 7.35 16.47 -1.94
CA GLU A 153 6.86 17.15 -0.73
C GLU A 153 6.40 18.60 -1.02
N PRO A 154 5.53 19.20 -0.18
CA PRO A 154 4.89 18.59 1.00
C PRO A 154 3.76 17.62 0.62
N PHE A 155 3.79 16.44 1.22
CA PHE A 155 2.70 15.49 1.23
C PHE A 155 1.77 15.82 2.41
N ASP A 156 0.54 16.26 2.10
CA ASP A 156 -0.46 16.70 3.06
C ASP A 156 -1.11 15.51 3.78
N VAL A 157 -0.38 14.97 4.75
CA VAL A 157 -0.81 13.91 5.67
C VAL A 157 -0.43 14.29 7.09
N PRO A 158 -1.12 13.77 8.12
CA PRO A 158 -0.69 13.93 9.50
C PRO A 158 0.75 13.44 9.68
N PRO A 159 1.55 14.03 10.58
CA PRO A 159 2.89 13.55 10.87
C PRO A 159 2.91 12.03 11.08
N PRO A 160 3.68 11.28 10.26
CA PRO A 160 3.86 9.85 10.47
C PRO A 160 4.49 9.57 11.82
N GLU A 161 4.07 8.49 12.49
CA GLU A 161 4.73 7.99 13.69
C GLU A 161 6.15 7.52 13.37
N THR A 162 6.35 7.00 12.16
CA THR A 162 7.65 6.62 11.64
C THR A 162 7.69 6.80 10.13
N VAL A 163 8.76 7.42 9.64
CA VAL A 163 9.13 7.40 8.21
C VAL A 163 10.18 6.31 8.05
N VAL A 164 9.79 5.21 7.43
CA VAL A 164 10.65 4.04 7.20
C VAL A 164 11.51 4.24 5.96
N LEU A 165 10.93 4.83 4.93
CA LEU A 165 11.55 5.00 3.61
C LEU A 165 11.44 6.45 3.17
N HIS A 166 12.50 6.94 2.54
CA HIS A 166 12.56 8.28 1.99
C HIS A 166 13.14 8.24 0.59
N SER A 167 12.39 8.79 -0.36
CA SER A 167 12.76 8.81 -1.78
C SER A 167 13.41 10.12 -2.18
N THR A 168 14.32 10.05 -3.13
CA THR A 168 14.95 11.20 -3.79
C THR A 168 15.11 10.93 -5.28
N TRP A 169 14.98 11.97 -6.09
CA TRP A 169 15.21 11.94 -7.53
C TRP A 169 16.38 12.87 -7.91
N GLU A 170 17.00 12.62 -9.07
CA GLU A 170 18.16 13.40 -9.53
C GLU A 170 17.85 14.89 -9.73
N SER A 171 16.61 15.23 -10.05
CA SER A 171 16.11 16.60 -10.19
C SER A 171 15.92 17.34 -8.86
N GLY A 172 16.15 16.68 -7.72
CA GLY A 172 16.20 17.28 -6.39
C GLY A 172 14.92 17.15 -5.56
N GLU A 173 13.85 16.57 -6.10
CA GLU A 173 12.64 16.26 -5.34
C GLU A 173 12.89 15.15 -4.33
N SER A 174 12.10 15.19 -3.26
CA SER A 174 12.10 14.18 -2.21
C SER A 174 10.68 13.87 -1.77
N PHE A 175 10.49 12.69 -1.19
CA PHE A 175 9.20 12.23 -0.71
C PHE A 175 9.34 11.27 0.47
N ARG A 176 8.53 11.44 1.52
CA ARG A 176 8.38 10.42 2.56
C ARG A 176 7.59 9.23 2.01
N SER A 177 8.32 8.25 1.47
CA SER A 177 7.78 7.17 0.63
C SER A 177 7.37 5.89 1.36
N GLY A 178 7.67 5.79 2.65
CA GLY A 178 7.21 4.70 3.51
C GLY A 178 6.81 5.24 4.86
N CYS A 179 5.51 5.45 5.10
CA CYS A 179 5.00 6.14 6.28
C CYS A 179 4.11 5.23 7.12
N CYS A 180 4.32 5.24 8.43
CA CYS A 180 3.55 4.45 9.39
C CYS A 180 2.65 5.34 10.25
N TRP A 181 1.43 4.87 10.51
CA TRP A 181 0.50 5.44 11.48
C TRP A 181 -0.29 4.36 12.19
N THR A 182 -0.83 4.72 13.36
CA THR A 182 -1.85 3.97 14.06
C THR A 182 -3.17 4.74 14.02
N ARG A 183 -4.28 4.05 13.73
CA ARG A 183 -5.64 4.62 13.72
C ARG A 183 -6.60 3.66 14.41
N GLY A 184 -7.09 4.06 15.59
CA GLY A 184 -7.77 3.13 16.47
C GLY A 184 -6.85 1.96 16.81
N LYS A 185 -7.28 0.73 16.56
CA LYS A 185 -6.48 -0.49 16.77
C LYS A 185 -5.65 -0.91 15.55
N GLY A 186 -5.85 -0.25 14.41
CA GLY A 186 -5.27 -0.64 13.13
C GLY A 186 -3.96 0.09 12.83
N ARG A 187 -3.06 -0.61 12.15
CA ARG A 187 -1.77 -0.07 11.69
C ARG A 187 -1.80 0.16 10.20
N ILE A 188 -1.30 1.32 9.79
CA ILE A 188 -1.30 1.78 8.40
C ILE A 188 0.13 1.93 7.93
N PHE A 189 0.46 1.35 6.78
CA PHE A 189 1.73 1.60 6.09
C PHE A 189 1.46 2.07 4.67
N TYR A 190 1.63 3.38 4.43
CA TYR A 190 1.63 3.91 3.05
C TYR A 190 2.97 3.62 2.40
N PHE A 191 2.94 3.08 1.18
CA PHE A 191 4.13 2.75 0.41
C PHE A 191 4.03 3.34 -1.00
N ARG A 192 4.90 4.30 -1.33
CA ARG A 192 4.82 5.09 -2.57
C ARG A 192 5.09 4.29 -3.85
N PRO A 193 6.03 3.33 -3.92
CA PRO A 193 6.26 2.57 -5.15
C PRO A 193 5.04 1.78 -5.63
N GLY A 194 4.71 1.92 -6.91
CA GLY A 194 3.65 1.12 -7.53
C GLY A 194 3.05 1.61 -8.85
N HIS A 195 3.64 2.59 -9.53
CA HIS A 195 3.07 3.13 -10.78
C HIS A 195 2.87 2.03 -11.83
N GLU A 196 1.68 1.97 -12.41
CA GLU A 196 1.14 0.80 -13.10
C GLU A 196 1.84 0.47 -14.43
N THR A 197 2.51 1.43 -15.05
CA THR A 197 3.23 1.24 -16.31
C THR A 197 4.63 0.67 -16.12
N TYR A 198 5.11 0.53 -14.87
CA TYR A 198 6.41 -0.03 -14.54
C TYR A 198 6.27 -1.34 -13.73
N PRO A 199 7.21 -2.30 -13.87
CA PRO A 199 7.16 -3.60 -13.21
C PRO A 199 7.61 -3.52 -11.73
N ILE A 200 7.11 -2.54 -10.97
CA ILE A 200 7.53 -2.27 -9.59
C ILE A 200 7.32 -3.47 -8.67
N PHE A 201 6.18 -4.16 -8.77
CA PHE A 201 5.87 -5.31 -7.90
C PHE A 201 6.60 -6.61 -8.28
N PHE A 202 7.44 -6.57 -9.31
CA PHE A 202 8.34 -7.66 -9.67
C PHE A 202 9.71 -7.56 -8.97
N ASP A 203 10.06 -6.39 -8.43
CA ASP A 203 11.32 -6.15 -7.72
C ASP A 203 11.33 -6.88 -6.36
N ASP A 204 12.41 -7.62 -6.09
CA ASP A 204 12.53 -8.44 -4.89
C ASP A 204 12.64 -7.62 -3.60
N THR A 205 13.18 -6.40 -3.68
CA THR A 205 13.25 -5.48 -2.54
C THR A 205 11.87 -4.92 -2.22
N VAL A 206 11.11 -4.53 -3.24
CA VAL A 206 9.69 -4.12 -3.10
C VAL A 206 8.87 -5.25 -2.47
N ARG A 207 8.98 -6.47 -2.99
CA ARG A 207 8.30 -7.64 -2.44
C ARG A 207 8.69 -7.88 -0.98
N LYS A 208 9.98 -7.76 -0.64
CA LYS A 208 10.47 -7.94 0.73
C LYS A 208 9.87 -6.91 1.69
N ILE A 209 9.80 -5.64 1.29
CA ILE A 209 9.17 -4.56 2.07
C ILE A 209 7.70 -4.88 2.31
N LEU A 210 6.95 -5.29 1.28
CA LEU A 210 5.53 -5.65 1.41
C LEU A 210 5.31 -6.86 2.32
N LEU A 211 6.14 -7.91 2.21
CA LEU A 211 6.08 -9.06 3.11
C LEU A 211 6.33 -8.65 4.57
N ASN A 212 7.30 -7.77 4.82
CA ASN A 212 7.57 -7.26 6.17
C ASN A 212 6.46 -6.33 6.68
N SER A 213 5.87 -5.49 5.82
CA SER A 213 4.81 -4.57 6.21
C SER A 213 3.51 -5.28 6.58
N ILE A 214 3.17 -6.39 5.92
CA ILE A 214 2.04 -7.24 6.31
C ILE A 214 2.23 -7.77 7.74
N VAL A 215 3.41 -8.31 8.06
CA VAL A 215 3.70 -8.86 9.40
C VAL A 215 3.69 -7.77 10.47
N TRP A 216 4.08 -6.54 10.12
CA TRP A 216 4.03 -5.41 11.03
C TRP A 216 2.59 -4.90 11.23
N ALA A 217 1.83 -4.80 10.15
CA ALA A 217 0.47 -4.25 10.13
C ALA A 217 -0.57 -5.22 10.71
N SER A 218 -0.31 -6.53 10.68
CA SER A 218 -1.20 -7.54 11.27
C SER A 218 -1.16 -7.58 12.81
N ARG A 219 -0.23 -6.85 13.44
CA ARG A 219 -0.15 -6.76 14.91
C ARG A 219 -1.20 -5.79 15.41
N ARG A 220 -2.02 -6.23 16.37
CA ARG A 220 -3.03 -5.41 17.03
C ARG A 220 -2.43 -4.79 18.30
N GLU A 221 -2.80 -3.54 18.58
CA GLU A 221 -2.58 -2.97 19.91
C GLU A 221 -3.78 -3.34 20.79
N ASP A 222 -3.49 -3.79 22.01
CA ASP A 222 -4.47 -4.24 23.00
C ASP A 222 -5.31 -3.07 23.55
#